data_AF-A0AA42VGK4-F1
#
_entry.id   AF-A0AA42VGK4-F1
#
_cell.length_a   1.000
_cell.length_b   1.000
_cell.length_c   1.000
_cell.angle_alpha   90.00
_cell.angle_beta   90.00
_cell.angle_gamma   90.00
#
_symmetry.space_group_name_H-M   'P 1'
#
loop_
_entity.id
_entity.type
_entity.pdbx_description
1 polymer ?
#
loop_
_entity_poly.entity_id
_entity_poly.type
_entity_poly.pdbx_seq_one_letter_code
_entity_poly.pdbx_strand_id
1 'polypeptide(L)'
;MKKLLLMDEKYIRLLIENTKSTNPAVADALVDHLLYGLAQEQTAKKYGLSSQSQVSRLKGSVIKLDNLIRTSLAMKDKFEQNKG
;
A
#
# COMPACT_ATOMS: atom_id res chain seq x y z
N MET A 1 0.91 -1.70 -19.68
CA MET A 1 0.80 -0.92 -18.42
C MET A 1 1.68 -1.58 -17.36
N LYS A 2 2.56 -0.82 -16.71
CA LYS A 2 3.55 -1.34 -15.74
C LYS A 2 2.97 -1.17 -14.33
N LYS A 3 2.64 -2.28 -13.64
CA LYS A 3 2.23 -2.25 -12.23
C LYS A 3 3.39 -1.69 -11.40
N LEU A 4 3.12 -0.75 -10.49
CA LEU A 4 4.15 -0.09 -9.69
C LEU A 4 4.62 -0.96 -8.51
N LEU A 5 3.82 -1.96 -8.13
CA LEU A 5 4.14 -3.00 -7.14
C LEU A 5 3.65 -4.36 -7.65
N LEU A 6 4.38 -5.44 -7.36
CA LEU A 6 3.97 -6.84 -7.60
C LEU A 6 2.94 -7.28 -6.53
N MET A 7 1.89 -6.49 -6.34
CA MET A 7 0.83 -6.75 -5.35
C MET A 7 -0.50 -6.85 -6.08
N ASP A 8 -1.35 -7.79 -5.67
CA ASP A 8 -2.75 -7.80 -6.09
C ASP A 8 -3.56 -6.77 -5.28
N GLU A 9 -4.76 -6.45 -5.77
CA GLU A 9 -5.63 -5.46 -5.14
C GLU A 9 -6.02 -5.84 -3.72
N LYS A 10 -6.26 -7.13 -3.46
CA LYS A 10 -6.69 -7.62 -2.14
C LYS A 10 -5.60 -7.36 -1.11
N TYR A 11 -4.34 -7.63 -1.46
CA TYR A 11 -3.22 -7.37 -0.57
C TYR A 11 -3.05 -5.88 -0.31
N ILE A 12 -3.15 -5.02 -1.35
CA ILE A 12 -3.08 -3.56 -1.16
C ILE A 12 -4.20 -3.08 -0.23
N ARG A 13 -5.44 -3.55 -0.43
CA ARG A 13 -6.58 -3.17 0.43
C ARG A 13 -6.40 -3.65 1.86
N LEU A 14 -5.90 -4.87 2.07
CA LEU A 14 -5.58 -5.38 3.39
C LEU A 14 -4.52 -4.52 4.09
N LEU A 15 -3.47 -4.09 3.37
CA LEU A 15 -2.48 -3.18 3.93
C LEU A 15 -3.12 -1.84 4.33
N ILE A 16 -3.97 -1.27 3.49
CA ILE A 16 -4.66 0.00 3.76
C ILE A 16 -5.57 -0.12 4.99
N GLU A 17 -6.34 -1.19 5.12
CA GLU A 17 -7.21 -1.47 6.28
C GLU A 17 -6.42 -1.50 7.61
N ASN A 18 -5.15 -1.89 7.54
CA ASN A 18 -4.23 -1.95 8.67
C ASN A 18 -3.36 -0.67 8.83
N THR A 19 -3.63 0.37 8.04
CA THR A 19 -3.10 1.72 8.30
C THR A 19 -4.10 2.54 9.13
N LYS A 20 -3.64 3.62 9.78
CA LYS A 20 -4.53 4.48 10.57
C LYS A 20 -5.69 4.99 9.71
N SER A 21 -6.90 4.92 10.26
CA SER A 21 -8.20 5.28 9.66
C SER A 21 -8.06 6.30 8.52
N THR A 22 -8.29 5.83 7.29
CA THR A 22 -8.11 6.64 6.09
C THR A 22 -9.45 6.82 5.38
N ASN A 23 -9.71 8.05 4.93
CA ASN A 23 -10.88 8.36 4.10
C ASN A 23 -10.93 7.38 2.90
N PRO A 24 -12.08 6.72 2.62
CA PRO A 24 -12.23 5.78 1.50
C PRO A 24 -11.74 6.33 0.15
N ALA A 25 -11.96 7.62 -0.11
CA ALA A 25 -11.49 8.26 -1.35
C ALA A 25 -9.95 8.26 -1.47
N VAL A 26 -9.23 8.36 -0.36
CA VAL A 26 -7.75 8.28 -0.35
C VAL A 26 -7.29 6.85 -0.57
N ALA A 27 -8.01 5.87 -0.02
CA ALA A 27 -7.73 4.46 -0.23
C ALA A 27 -7.89 4.07 -1.71
N ASP A 28 -9.02 4.41 -2.33
CA ASP A 28 -9.27 4.12 -3.73
C ASP A 28 -8.29 4.86 -4.66
N ALA A 29 -7.98 6.13 -4.36
CA ALA A 29 -6.95 6.88 -5.08
C ALA A 29 -5.56 6.23 -5.01
N LEU A 30 -5.21 5.60 -3.88
CA LEU A 30 -3.96 4.86 -3.76
C LEU A 30 -3.99 3.54 -4.53
N VAL A 31 -5.08 2.79 -4.46
CA VAL A 31 -5.26 1.53 -5.21
C VAL A 31 -5.06 1.80 -6.71
N ASP A 32 -5.71 2.84 -7.24
CA ASP A 32 -5.57 3.25 -8.64
C ASP A 32 -4.13 3.61 -9.02
N HIS A 33 -3.43 4.35 -8.14
CA HIS A 33 -2.04 4.73 -8.35
C HIS A 33 -1.13 3.50 -8.44
N LEU A 34 -1.32 2.52 -7.56
CA LEU A 34 -0.45 1.34 -7.46
C LEU A 34 -0.73 0.31 -8.55
N LEU A 35 -2.00 0.07 -8.89
CA LEU A 35 -2.41 -0.97 -9.84
C LEU A 35 -2.33 -0.50 -11.29
N TYR A 36 -2.77 0.73 -11.57
CA TYR A 36 -2.87 1.24 -12.95
C TYR A 36 -1.71 2.17 -13.32
N GLY A 37 -0.85 2.53 -12.36
CA GLY A 37 0.31 3.38 -12.59
C GLY A 37 -0.03 4.84 -12.90
N LEU A 38 -1.25 5.27 -12.57
CA LEU A 38 -1.67 6.66 -12.68
C LEU A 38 -0.82 7.54 -11.75
N ALA A 39 -0.57 8.79 -12.14
CA ALA A 39 0.13 9.72 -11.26
C ALA A 39 -0.72 10.02 -10.00
N GLN A 40 -0.07 10.29 -8.86
CA GLN A 40 -0.79 10.57 -7.60
C GLN A 40 -1.70 11.80 -7.72
N GLU A 41 -1.29 12.80 -8.51
CA GLU A 41 -2.12 13.95 -8.82
C GLU A 41 -3.37 13.58 -9.62
N GLN A 42 -3.23 12.67 -10.59
CA GLN A 42 -4.36 12.22 -11.42
C GLN A 42 -5.39 11.46 -10.58
N THR A 43 -4.94 10.55 -9.71
CA THR A 43 -5.86 9.81 -8.84
C THR A 43 -6.45 10.72 -7.77
N ALA A 44 -5.68 11.64 -7.19
CA ALA A 44 -6.22 12.62 -6.25
C ALA A 44 -7.35 13.46 -6.86
N LYS A 45 -7.18 13.95 -8.10
CA LYS A 45 -8.24 14.67 -8.84
C LYS A 45 -9.44 13.77 -9.12
N LYS A 46 -9.21 12.53 -9.59
CA LYS A 46 -10.29 11.56 -9.89
C LYS A 46 -11.21 11.31 -8.70
N TYR A 47 -10.65 11.27 -7.49
CA TYR A 47 -11.39 10.97 -6.25
C TYR A 47 -11.74 12.22 -5.42
N GLY A 48 -11.64 13.43 -6.00
CA GLY A 48 -12.05 14.66 -5.32
C GLY A 48 -11.20 15.04 -4.10
N LEU A 49 -9.95 14.59 -4.05
CA LEU A 49 -9.03 14.91 -2.96
C LEU A 49 -8.47 16.32 -3.14
N SER A 50 -8.27 17.04 -2.04
CA SER A 50 -7.72 18.40 -2.07
C SER A 50 -6.23 18.44 -2.41
N SER A 51 -5.51 17.33 -2.25
CA SER A 51 -4.08 17.25 -2.53
C SER A 51 -3.57 15.83 -2.78
N GLN A 52 -2.64 15.69 -3.73
CA GLN A 52 -1.87 14.45 -3.93
C GLN A 52 -1.07 14.01 -2.69
N SER A 53 -0.80 14.94 -1.75
CA SER A 53 -0.09 14.63 -0.51
C SER A 53 -0.83 13.60 0.35
N GLN A 54 -2.17 13.52 0.27
CA GLN A 54 -2.96 12.51 0.98
C GLN A 54 -2.63 11.10 0.48
N VAL A 55 -2.56 10.93 -0.85
CA VAL A 55 -2.18 9.66 -1.50
C VAL A 55 -0.72 9.32 -1.18
N SER A 56 0.18 10.31 -1.23
CA SER A 56 1.61 10.15 -0.91
C SER A 56 1.84 9.67 0.52
N ARG A 57 1.16 10.26 1.50
CA ARG A 57 1.24 9.85 2.91
C ARG A 57 0.76 8.42 3.11
N LEU A 58 -0.40 8.05 2.54
CA LEU A 58 -0.92 6.70 2.65
C LEU A 58 0.02 5.68 1.99
N LYS A 59 0.55 6.01 0.80
CA LYS A 59 1.56 5.19 0.11
C LYS A 59 2.77 4.93 1.03
N GLY A 60 3.27 5.95 1.70
CA GLY A 60 4.39 5.82 2.64
C GLY A 60 4.09 4.85 3.79
N SER A 61 2.88 4.91 4.35
CA SER A 61 2.42 3.97 5.39
C SER A 61 2.30 2.54 4.88
N VAL A 62 1.71 2.34 3.69
CA VAL A 62 1.56 1.02 3.06
C VAL A 62 2.91 0.38 2.77
N ILE A 63 3.88 1.14 2.24
CA ILE A 63 5.24 0.63 1.98
C ILE A 63 5.93 0.24 3.30
N LYS A 64 5.78 1.04 4.36
CA LYS A 64 6.34 0.69 5.68
C LYS A 64 5.74 -0.60 6.22
N LEU A 65 4.42 -0.78 6.09
CA LEU A 65 3.74 -1.98 6.55
C LEU A 65 4.16 -3.22 5.75
N ASP A 66 4.28 -3.13 4.42
CA ASP A 66 4.79 -4.23 3.59
C ASP A 66 6.21 -4.66 4.01
N ASN A 67 7.09 -3.70 4.27
CA ASN A 67 8.46 -3.99 4.72
C ASN A 67 8.48 -4.67 6.09
N LEU A 68 7.60 -4.26 7.02
CA LEU A 68 7.45 -4.93 8.32
C LEU A 68 7.02 -6.39 8.14
N ILE A 69 6.01 -6.65 7.32
CA ILE A 69 5.52 -8.01 7.04
C ILE A 69 6.63 -8.89 6.46
N ARG A 70 7.36 -8.40 5.46
CA ARG A 70 8.51 -9.12 4.88
C ARG A 70 9.57 -9.45 5.92
N THR A 71 9.87 -8.51 6.80
CA THR A 71 10.84 -8.70 7.88
C THR A 71 10.36 -9.74 8.89
N SER A 72 9.09 -9.67 9.30
CA SER A 72 8.48 -10.65 10.22
C SER A 72 8.47 -12.07 9.67
N LEU A 73 8.19 -12.25 8.37
CA LEU A 73 8.24 -13.56 7.71
C LEU A 73 9.67 -14.11 7.71
N ALA A 74 10.66 -13.32 7.31
CA ALA A 74 12.06 -13.76 7.33
C ALA A 74 12.55 -14.15 8.75
N MET A 75 12.11 -13.42 9.78
CA MET A 75 12.42 -13.75 11.18
C MET A 75 11.77 -15.08 11.61
N LYS A 76 10.51 -15.30 11.22
CA LYS A 76 9.79 -16.55 11.51
C LYS A 76 10.47 -17.74 10.84
N ASP A 77 10.80 -17.63 9.56
CA ASP A 77 11.44 -18.72 8.80
C ASP A 77 12.79 -19.11 9.43
N LYS A 78 13.59 -18.12 9.83
CA LYS A 78 14.86 -18.36 10.53
C LYS A 78 14.66 -19.06 11.88
N PHE A 79 13.61 -18.69 12.61
CA PHE A 79 13.30 -19.33 13.89
C PHE A 79 12.85 -20.79 13.73
N GLU A 80 12.05 -21.08 12.70
CA GLU A 80 11.61 -22.45 12.39
C GLU A 80 12.78 -23.34 11.92
N GLN A 81 13.70 -22.80 11.11
CA GLN A 81 14.91 -23.51 10.68
C GLN A 81 15.87 -23.83 11.84
N ASN A 82 15.96 -22.97 12.85
CA ASN A 82 16.81 -23.19 14.03
C ASN A 82 16.21 -24.16 15.06
N LYS A 83 14.95 -24.57 14.88
CA LYS A 83 14.25 -25.54 15.75
C LYS A 83 14.24 -26.96 15.19
N GLY A 84 14.57 -27.14 13.92
CA GLY A 84 14.81 -28.45 13.28
C GLY A 84 16.27 -28.84 13.36
#